data_AF-A0A536FH29-F1
#
_entry.id   AF-A0A536FH29-F1
#
_cell.length_a   1.000
_cell.length_b   1.000
_cell.length_c   1.000
_cell.angle_alpha   90.00
_cell.angle_beta   90.00
_cell.angle_gamma   90.00
#
_symmetry.space_group_name_H-M   'P 1'
#
loop_
_entity.id
_entity.type
_entity.pdbx_description
1 polymer ?
#
loop_
_entity_poly.entity_id
_entity_poly.type
_entity_poly.pdbx_seq_one_letter_code
_entity_poly.pdbx_strand_id
1 'polypeptide(L)' 'MPRKKRTGFGDVSIERERFDRGEARCPSCKRPIGPADQPAFVHGLGSGESRLATMRCGRCQAMLTVHFEEPRRAEPSNP' A
#
# COMPACT_ATOMS: atom_id res chain seq x y z
N MET A 1 16.71 -21.79 18.66
CA MET A 1 15.30 -21.33 18.78
C MET A 1 14.94 -20.53 17.55
N PRO A 2 14.01 -20.98 16.70
CA PRO A 2 13.59 -20.20 15.54
C PRO A 2 12.93 -18.93 16.09
N ARG A 3 13.58 -17.78 15.90
CA ARG A 3 13.02 -16.47 16.25
C ARG A 3 11.70 -16.39 15.48
N LYS A 4 10.56 -16.53 16.19
CA LYS A 4 9.22 -16.26 15.63
C LYS A 4 9.36 -14.94 14.90
N LYS A 5 9.30 -14.96 13.56
CA LYS A 5 9.21 -13.74 12.76
C LYS A 5 7.95 -13.08 13.26
N ARG A 6 8.11 -12.11 14.18
CA ARG A 6 7.02 -11.27 14.67
C ARG A 6 6.49 -10.68 13.38
N THR A 7 5.32 -11.13 12.94
CA THR A 7 4.73 -10.68 11.68
C THR A 7 4.56 -9.18 11.84
N GLY A 8 5.52 -8.43 11.32
CA GLY A 8 5.54 -6.99 11.46
C GLY A 8 4.37 -6.46 10.66
N PHE A 9 3.53 -5.65 11.30
CA PHE A 9 2.56 -4.85 10.59
C PHE A 9 3.28 -3.58 10.14
N GLY A 10 3.21 -3.29 8.85
CA GLY A 10 3.80 -2.10 8.27
C GLY A 10 2.71 -1.29 7.58
N ASP A 11 2.58 -0.03 7.95
CA ASP A 11 1.71 0.90 7.26
C ASP A 11 2.52 1.69 6.22
N VAL A 12 1.96 1.89 5.03
CA VAL A 12 2.59 2.65 3.94
C VAL A 12 1.54 3.55 3.29
N SER A 13 1.67 4.85 3.50
CA SER A 13 0.92 5.86 2.74
C SER A 13 1.69 6.25 1.48
N ILE A 14 1.05 6.14 0.32
CA ILE A 14 1.65 6.52 -0.96
C ILE A 14 0.57 6.85 -2.00
N GLU A 15 0.89 7.67 -2.98
CA GLU A 15 0.06 7.88 -4.16
C GLU A 15 0.01 6.63 -5.05
N ARG A 16 -1.14 6.35 -5.66
CA ARG A 16 -1.34 5.18 -6.52
C ARG A 16 -0.34 5.12 -7.68
N GLU A 17 -0.08 6.25 -8.34
CA GLU A 17 0.88 6.31 -9.44
C GLU A 17 2.32 5.97 -9.00
N ARG A 18 2.73 6.44 -7.81
CA ARG A 18 4.06 6.11 -7.26
C ARG A 18 4.17 4.65 -6.83
N PHE A 19 3.07 4.07 -6.34
CA PHE A 19 3.02 2.64 -6.04
C PHE A 19 3.17 1.79 -7.31
N ASP A 20 2.48 2.14 -8.40
CA ASP A 20 2.59 1.48 -9.70
C ASP A 20 4.02 1.60 -10.29
N ARG A 21 4.70 2.72 -10.05
CA ARG A 21 6.12 2.91 -10.38
C ARG A 21 7.09 2.10 -9.51
N GLY A 22 6.62 1.46 -8.44
CA GLY A 22 7.45 0.70 -7.51
C GLY A 22 8.27 1.57 -6.54
N GLU A 23 7.82 2.80 -6.27
CA GLU A 23 8.48 3.71 -5.32
C GLU A 23 8.14 3.38 -3.86
N ALA A 24 7.07 2.62 -3.62
CA ALA A 24 6.73 2.16 -2.29
C ALA A 24 7.79 1.22 -1.73
N ARG A 25 8.08 1.31 -0.42
CA ARG A 25 9.07 0.46 0.24
C ARG A 25 8.50 -0.20 1.49
N CYS A 26 8.84 -1.46 1.68
CA CYS A 26 8.51 -2.18 2.91
C CYS A 26 9.19 -1.51 4.11
N PRO A 27 8.46 -1.07 5.16
CA PRO A 27 9.06 -0.43 6.33
C PRO A 27 9.97 -1.39 7.12
N SER A 28 9.71 -2.70 7.05
CA SER A 28 10.45 -3.73 7.77
C SER A 28 11.78 -4.12 7.12
N CYS A 29 11.81 -4.34 5.79
CA CYS A 29 13.02 -4.80 5.09
C CYS A 29 13.58 -3.81 4.06
N LYS A 30 12.94 -2.64 3.92
CA LYS A 30 13.29 -1.56 2.98
C LYS A 30 13.32 -1.96 1.49
N ARG A 31 12.85 -3.18 1.15
CA ARG A 31 12.69 -3.66 -0.23
C ARG A 31 11.62 -2.81 -0.95
N PRO A 32 11.81 -2.47 -2.23
CA PRO A 32 10.74 -1.93 -3.05
C PRO A 32 9.57 -2.92 -3.13
N ILE A 33 8.37 -2.40 -2.92
CA ILE A 33 7.09 -3.10 -3.04
C ILE A 33 6.28 -2.42 -4.13
N GLY A 34 5.45 -3.18 -4.82
CA GLY A 34 4.63 -2.63 -5.90
C GLY A 34 3.53 -3.60 -6.33
N PRO A 35 2.92 -3.39 -7.52
CA PRO A 35 1.83 -4.22 -8.00
C PRO A 35 2.21 -5.69 -8.19
N ALA A 36 3.50 -5.98 -8.42
CA ALA A 36 4.03 -7.35 -8.55
C ALA A 36 3.89 -8.19 -7.27
N ASP A 37 3.78 -7.57 -6.09
CA ASP A 37 3.55 -8.25 -4.81
C ASP A 37 2.05 -8.57 -4.60
N GLN A 38 1.20 -8.36 -5.61
CA GLN A 38 -0.23 -8.69 -5.65
C GLN A 38 -1.03 -8.11 -4.47
N PRO A 39 -1.11 -6.77 -4.37
CA PRO A 39 -1.91 -6.12 -3.32
C PRO A 39 -3.39 -6.46 -3.46
N ALA A 40 -3.99 -6.90 -2.37
CA ALA A 40 -5.42 -7.13 -2.25
C ALA A 40 -6.11 -5.80 -1.89
N PHE A 41 -6.73 -5.17 -2.88
CA PHE A 41 -7.46 -3.92 -2.71
C PHE A 41 -8.76 -4.15 -1.94
N VAL A 42 -8.97 -3.38 -0.89
CA VAL A 42 -10.20 -3.39 -0.10
C VAL A 42 -11.13 -2.34 -0.71
N HIS A 43 -12.15 -2.81 -1.43
CA HIS A 43 -13.19 -1.96 -1.98
C HIS A 43 -14.16 -1.56 -0.87
N GLY A 44 -14.28 -0.27 -0.58
CA GLY A 44 -15.30 0.25 0.32
C GLY A 44 -16.70 0.12 -0.29
N LEU A 45 -17.69 -0.20 0.54
CA LEU A 45 -19.10 -0.22 0.16
C LEU A 45 -19.58 1.22 -0.09
N GLY A 46 -19.42 1.71 -1.32
CA GLY A 46 -19.88 3.04 -1.73
C GLY A 46 -18.88 3.75 -2.62
N SER A 47 -18.92 3.42 -3.92
CA SER A 47 -18.50 4.27 -5.04
C SER A 47 -17.25 5.13 -4.85
N GLY A 48 -16.08 4.52 -5.04
CA GLY A 48 -14.79 5.21 -5.17
C GLY A 48 -13.65 4.22 -5.37
N GLU A 49 -12.57 4.64 -6.02
CA GLU A 49 -11.34 3.84 -6.16
C GLU A 49 -10.88 3.32 -4.80
N SER A 50 -10.43 2.06 -4.72
CA SER A 50 -9.99 1.45 -3.47
C SER A 50 -8.79 2.20 -2.90
N ARG A 51 -9.03 2.95 -1.82
CA ARG A 51 -8.02 3.75 -1.10
C ARG A 51 -7.14 2.91 -0.17
N LEU A 52 -7.45 1.62 -0.03
CA LEU A 52 -6.73 0.73 0.85
C LEU A 52 -6.40 -0.57 0.10
N ALA A 53 -5.17 -1.03 0.22
CA ALA A 53 -4.83 -2.41 -0.09
C ALA A 53 -4.04 -3.06 1.04
N THR A 54 -4.10 -4.37 1.10
CA THR A 54 -3.31 -5.19 2.00
C THR A 54 -2.45 -6.13 1.18
N MET A 55 -1.20 -6.34 1.59
CA MET A 55 -0.26 -7.19 0.87
C MET A 55 0.72 -7.83 1.84
N ARG A 56 1.43 -8.86 1.39
CA ARG A 56 2.54 -9.46 2.16
C ARG A 56 3.83 -9.20 1.42
N CYS A 57 4.84 -8.71 2.13
CA CYS A 57 6.15 -8.54 1.52
C CYS A 57 6.73 -9.90 1.13
N GLY A 58 7.07 -10.11 -0.15
CA GLY A 58 7.64 -11.38 -0.63
C GLY A 58 8.99 -11.75 0.00
N ARG A 59 9.67 -10.85 0.72
CA ARG A 59 10.96 -11.09 1.39
C ARG A 59 10.84 -11.38 2.87
N CYS A 60 10.31 -10.44 3.65
CA CYS A 60 10.22 -10.58 5.10
C CYS A 60 8.89 -11.19 5.57
N GLN A 61 7.91 -11.37 4.68
CA GLN A 61 6.55 -11.82 4.99
C GLN A 61 5.81 -10.92 5.99
N ALA A 62 6.27 -9.68 6.15
CA ALA A 62 5.54 -8.65 6.90
C ALA A 62 4.20 -8.36 6.21
N MET A 63 3.16 -8.18 7.00
CA MET A 63 1.86 -7.75 6.52
C MET A 63 1.90 -6.24 6.34
N LEU A 64 1.62 -5.79 5.13
CA LEU A 64 1.68 -4.39 4.74
C LEU A 64 0.27 -3.90 4.41
N THR A 65 -0.10 -2.79 5.02
CA THR A 65 -1.29 -2.03 4.65
C THR A 65 -0.82 -0.83 3.86
N VAL A 66 -1.30 -0.72 2.62
CA VAL A 66 -1.01 0.39 1.72
C VAL A 66 -2.22 1.30 1.68
N HIS A 67 -2.04 2.53 2.14
CA HIS A 67 -3.00 3.60 2.06
C HIS A 67 -2.71 4.41 0.80
N PHE A 68 -3.62 4.32 -0.18
CA PHE A 68 -3.56 5.12 -1.38
C PHE A 68 -4.18 6.48 -1.10
N GLU A 69 -3.33 7.49 -1.03
CA GLU A 69 -3.80 8.87 -0.98
C GLU A 69 -4.41 9.23 -2.35
N GLU A 70 -5.62 9.78 -2.34
CA GLU A 70 -6.17 10.37 -3.56
C GLU A 70 -5.29 11.57 -3.93
N PRO A 71 -4.90 11.72 -5.22
CA PRO A 71 -4.48 13.03 -5.68
C PRO A 71 -5.68 13.93 -5.39
N ARG A 72 -5.50 14.97 -4.58
CA ARG A 72 -6.58 15.93 -4.32
C ARG A 72 -7.16 16.30 -5.66
N ARG A 73 -8.36 15.80 -5.97
CA ARG A 73 -9.10 16.21 -7.15
C ARG A 73 -9.21 17.71 -6.96
N ALA A 74 -8.51 18.47 -7.80
CA ALA A 74 -8.67 19.91 -7.83
C ALA A 74 -10.18 20.13 -7.93
N GLU A 75 -10.77 20.61 -6.85
CA GLU A 75 -12.15 21.05 -6.82
C GLU A 75 -12.25 22.02 -8.01
N PRO A 76 -13.15 21.80 -8.98
CA PRO A 76 -13.33 22.80 -10.02
C PRO A 76 -13.83 24.04 -9.29
N SER A 77 -12.93 25.02 -9.07
CA SER A 77 -13.30 26.37 -8.69
C SER A 77 -14.36 26.82 -9.70
N ASN A 78 -15.61 26.80 -9.27
CA ASN A 78 -16.74 27.27 -10.04
C ASN A 78 -16.54 28.80 -10.23
N PRO A 79 -16.61 29.31 -11.48
CA PRO A 79 -16.35 30.72 -11.79
C PRO A 79 -17.36 31.68 -11.14
#